data_AF-A0A3B1BK87-F1
#
_entry.id   AF-A0A3B1BK87-F1
#
_cell.length_a   1.000
_cell.length_b   1.000
_cell.length_c   1.000
_cell.angle_alpha   90.00
_cell.angle_beta   90.00
_cell.angle_gamma   90.00
#
_symmetry.space_group_name_H-M   'P 1'
#
loop_
_entity.id
_entity.type
_entity.pdbx_description
1 polymer ?
#
loop_
_entity_poly.entity_id
_entity_poly.type
_entity_poly.pdbx_seq_one_letter_code
_entity_poly.pdbx_strand_id
1 'polypeptide(L)'
;MNERYQKSVELRDAGKTFKEIGVELNVSSGRAAQIYNKAMRLKRTEKSPPEWTHGLQTKVASSLLMSGYTSKEEVIEGLESGDIGLVRGTSKGKIFGIGRHAIADISIWAGVSTPEKKAINDAIILLKSHGYSIKEPDNVPKKAPI
;
A
#
# COMPACT_ATOMS: atom_id res chain seq x y z
N MET A 1 -11.35 11.33 -20.26
CA MET A 1 -10.46 10.32 -20.89
C MET A 1 -10.15 10.74 -22.34
N ASN A 2 -8.92 10.59 -22.85
CA ASN A 2 -8.56 10.95 -24.24
C ASN A 2 -9.17 9.96 -25.24
N GLU A 3 -9.69 10.43 -26.36
CA GLU A 3 -10.36 9.65 -27.41
C GLU A 3 -9.51 8.47 -27.93
N ARG A 4 -8.18 8.66 -28.05
CA ARG A 4 -7.25 7.58 -28.44
C ARG A 4 -7.13 6.47 -27.39
N TYR A 5 -7.25 6.81 -26.10
CA TYR A 5 -7.22 5.81 -25.03
C TYR A 5 -8.49 4.97 -25.05
N GLN A 6 -9.64 5.61 -25.20
CA GLN A 6 -10.93 4.93 -25.23
C GLN A 6 -11.02 3.97 -26.42
N LYS A 7 -10.68 4.46 -27.62
CA LYS A 7 -10.63 3.63 -28.84
C LYS A 7 -9.65 2.46 -28.72
N SER A 8 -8.49 2.64 -28.06
CA SER A 8 -7.54 1.53 -27.86
C SER A 8 -8.08 0.42 -26.94
N VAL A 9 -8.95 0.76 -25.98
CA VAL A 9 -9.58 -0.20 -25.07
C VAL A 9 -10.68 -0.96 -25.81
N GLU A 10 -11.57 -0.25 -26.51
CA GLU A 10 -12.65 -0.86 -27.29
C GLU A 10 -12.13 -1.85 -28.33
N LEU A 11 -11.08 -1.50 -29.07
CA LEU A 11 -10.47 -2.39 -30.05
C LEU A 11 -9.85 -3.62 -29.40
N ARG A 12 -9.30 -3.48 -28.18
CA ARG A 12 -8.73 -4.60 -27.44
C ARG A 12 -9.80 -5.52 -26.87
N ASP A 13 -10.89 -4.96 -26.37
CA ASP A 13 -12.07 -5.69 -25.89
C ASP A 13 -12.78 -6.44 -27.03
N ALA A 14 -12.73 -5.89 -28.25
CA ALA A 14 -13.16 -6.57 -29.48
C ALA A 14 -12.19 -7.68 -29.97
N GLY A 15 -11.10 -7.95 -29.25
CA GLY A 15 -10.16 -9.03 -29.53
C GLY A 15 -9.01 -8.68 -30.48
N LYS A 16 -8.89 -7.43 -30.95
CA LYS A 16 -7.80 -7.04 -31.88
C LYS A 16 -6.43 -7.10 -31.20
N THR A 17 -5.42 -7.48 -31.99
CA THR A 17 -4.01 -7.47 -31.59
C THR A 17 -3.44 -6.04 -31.56
N PHE A 18 -2.36 -5.81 -30.82
CA PHE A 18 -1.72 -4.48 -30.82
C PHE A 18 -1.17 -4.06 -32.18
N LYS A 19 -0.93 -5.01 -33.09
CA LYS A 19 -0.54 -4.71 -34.47
C LYS A 19 -1.71 -4.08 -35.23
N GLU A 20 -2.89 -4.69 -35.16
CA GLU A 20 -4.11 -4.17 -35.82
C GLU A 20 -4.57 -2.85 -35.20
N ILE A 21 -4.51 -2.73 -33.88
CA ILE A 21 -4.79 -1.47 -33.17
C ILE A 21 -3.82 -0.37 -33.62
N GLY A 22 -2.53 -0.71 -33.81
CA GLY A 22 -1.54 0.23 -34.32
C GLY A 22 -1.89 0.77 -35.71
N VAL A 23 -2.30 -0.11 -36.63
CA VAL A 23 -2.78 0.29 -37.97
C VAL A 23 -3.96 1.24 -37.86
N GLU A 24 -4.94 0.92 -37.02
CA GLU A 24 -6.17 1.70 -36.90
C GLU A 24 -6.01 3.05 -36.18
N LEU A 25 -5.03 3.16 -35.30
CA LEU A 25 -4.66 4.39 -34.61
C LEU A 25 -3.51 5.15 -35.30
N ASN A 26 -3.01 4.63 -36.43
CA ASN A 26 -1.85 5.14 -37.16
C ASN A 26 -0.60 5.31 -36.28
N VAL A 27 -0.25 4.27 -35.52
CA VAL A 27 0.92 4.21 -34.64
C VAL A 27 1.59 2.83 -34.70
N SER A 28 2.84 2.73 -34.23
CA SER A 28 3.49 1.42 -34.09
C SER A 28 2.76 0.53 -33.09
N SER A 29 2.92 -0.80 -33.23
CA SER A 29 2.34 -1.78 -32.31
C SER A 29 2.79 -1.58 -30.86
N GLY A 30 4.06 -1.23 -30.64
CA GLY A 30 4.59 -0.88 -29.32
C GLY A 30 3.93 0.37 -28.74
N ARG A 31 3.66 1.37 -29.58
CA ARG A 31 2.96 2.58 -29.14
C ARG A 31 1.48 2.30 -28.84
N ALA A 32 0.82 1.45 -29.62
CA ALA A 32 -0.55 1.00 -29.33
C ALA A 32 -0.63 0.29 -27.97
N ALA A 33 0.32 -0.59 -27.65
CA ALA A 33 0.40 -1.24 -26.34
C ALA A 33 0.59 -0.24 -25.19
N GLN A 34 1.44 0.78 -25.37
CA GLN A 34 1.61 1.85 -24.39
C GLN A 34 0.34 2.67 -24.17
N ILE A 35 -0.38 3.02 -25.24
CA ILE A 35 -1.65 3.75 -25.20
C ILE A 35 -2.69 2.95 -24.42
N TYR A 36 -2.86 1.67 -24.74
CA TYR A 36 -3.77 0.77 -24.03
C TYR A 36 -3.40 0.62 -22.55
N ASN A 37 -2.12 0.34 -22.24
CA ASN A 37 -1.67 0.19 -20.86
C ASN A 37 -1.87 1.48 -20.05
N LYS A 38 -1.67 2.64 -20.67
CA LYS A 38 -1.94 3.93 -20.04
C LYS A 38 -3.45 4.15 -19.83
N ALA A 39 -4.28 3.80 -20.81
CA ALA A 39 -5.73 3.83 -20.69
C ALA A 39 -6.23 2.99 -19.51
N MET A 40 -5.73 1.75 -19.38
CA MET A 40 -6.07 0.86 -18.28
C MET A 40 -5.60 1.38 -16.92
N ARG A 41 -4.42 2.02 -16.84
CA ARG A 41 -3.97 2.69 -15.62
C ARG A 41 -4.90 3.85 -15.25
N LEU A 42 -5.27 4.68 -16.22
CA LEU A 42 -6.17 5.82 -16.00
C LEU A 42 -7.55 5.36 -15.53
N LYS A 43 -8.11 4.30 -16.15
CA LYS A 43 -9.38 3.67 -15.73
C LYS A 43 -9.31 3.11 -14.31
N ARG A 44 -8.13 2.65 -13.87
CA ARG A 44 -7.89 2.21 -12.48
C ARG A 44 -7.76 3.39 -11.51
N THR A 45 -7.13 4.49 -11.92
CA THR A 45 -6.95 5.69 -11.08
C THR A 45 -8.15 6.64 -11.05
N GLU A 46 -9.06 6.56 -12.03
CA GLU A 46 -10.34 7.30 -12.02
C GLU A 46 -11.27 6.81 -10.90
N LYS A 47 -11.06 5.59 -10.38
CA LYS A 47 -11.64 5.21 -9.10
C LYS A 47 -10.86 5.94 -8.02
N SER A 48 -11.50 6.93 -7.40
CA SER A 48 -11.02 7.47 -6.14
C SER A 48 -10.66 6.31 -5.21
N PRO A 49 -9.51 6.38 -4.51
CA PRO A 49 -9.18 5.37 -3.52
C PRO A 49 -10.38 5.20 -2.56
N PRO A 50 -10.72 3.98 -2.14
CA PRO A 50 -11.86 3.74 -1.26
C PRO A 50 -11.78 4.63 -0.03
N GLU A 51 -12.93 5.10 0.46
CA GLU A 51 -12.99 6.06 1.56
C GLU A 51 -12.24 5.58 2.81
N TRP A 52 -12.25 4.28 3.08
CA TRP A 52 -11.50 3.71 4.20
C TRP A 52 -9.99 3.98 4.08
N THR A 53 -9.40 4.06 2.89
CA THR A 53 -7.97 4.36 2.70
C THR A 53 -7.60 5.84 2.87
N HIS A 54 -8.57 6.71 3.20
CA HIS A 54 -8.30 8.14 3.38
C HIS A 54 -7.24 8.38 4.45
N GLY A 55 -6.28 9.25 4.16
CA GLY A 55 -5.15 9.57 5.06
C GLY A 55 -3.94 8.65 4.88
N LEU A 56 -4.02 7.57 4.10
CA LEU A 56 -2.86 6.79 3.69
C LEU A 56 -2.19 7.40 2.46
N GLN A 57 -0.86 7.25 2.39
CA GLN A 57 -0.12 7.54 1.17
C GLN A 57 -0.62 6.64 0.03
N THR A 58 -0.78 7.18 -1.18
CA THR A 58 -1.36 6.47 -2.35
C THR A 58 -0.67 5.12 -2.63
N LYS A 59 0.65 5.05 -2.46
CA LYS A 59 1.41 3.79 -2.64
C LYS A 59 1.01 2.74 -1.60
N VAL A 60 0.86 3.14 -0.34
CA VAL A 60 0.48 2.25 0.77
C VAL A 60 -0.96 1.76 0.59
N ALA A 61 -1.89 2.66 0.28
CA ALA A 61 -3.27 2.31 -0.05
C ALA A 61 -3.35 1.33 -1.23
N SER A 62 -2.61 1.59 -2.31
CA SER A 62 -2.56 0.70 -3.47
C SER A 62 -2.03 -0.69 -3.12
N SER A 63 -0.99 -0.75 -2.28
CA SER A 63 -0.40 -2.02 -1.84
C SER A 63 -1.36 -2.85 -0.98
N LEU A 64 -2.14 -2.21 -0.09
CA LEU A 64 -3.19 -2.88 0.68
C LEU A 64 -4.29 -3.44 -0.24
N LEU A 65 -4.79 -2.64 -1.17
CA LEU A 65 -5.81 -3.07 -2.13
C LEU A 65 -5.32 -4.22 -3.02
N MET A 66 -4.08 -4.15 -3.50
CA MET A 66 -3.48 -5.23 -4.29
C MET A 66 -3.30 -6.53 -3.49
N SER A 67 -3.22 -6.42 -2.16
CA SER A 67 -3.09 -7.58 -1.27
C SER A 67 -4.44 -8.14 -0.83
N GLY A 68 -5.54 -7.56 -1.32
CA GLY A 68 -6.90 -8.07 -1.09
C GLY A 68 -7.61 -7.47 0.11
N TYR A 69 -7.03 -6.51 0.83
CA TYR A 69 -7.70 -5.82 1.92
C TYR A 69 -8.82 -4.92 1.37
N THR A 70 -10.00 -5.02 1.97
CA THR A 70 -11.22 -4.34 1.52
C THR A 70 -11.80 -3.37 2.55
N SER A 71 -11.35 -3.43 3.81
CA SER A 71 -11.83 -2.59 4.90
C SER A 71 -10.69 -2.17 5.85
N LYS A 72 -10.95 -1.19 6.72
CA LYS A 72 -9.98 -0.76 7.74
C LYS A 72 -9.81 -1.82 8.82
N GLU A 73 -10.89 -2.50 9.15
CA GLU A 73 -10.97 -3.55 10.16
C GLU A 73 -10.10 -4.75 9.77
N GLU A 74 -10.14 -5.19 8.51
CA GLU A 74 -9.26 -6.26 8.00
C GLU A 74 -7.78 -5.88 8.09
N VAL A 75 -7.46 -4.59 7.92
CA VAL A 75 -6.08 -4.10 8.06
C VAL A 75 -5.64 -4.08 9.52
N ILE A 76 -6.52 -3.72 10.45
CA ILE A 76 -6.25 -3.81 11.89
C ILE A 76 -6.02 -5.27 12.30
N GLU A 77 -6.90 -6.18 11.88
CA GLU A 77 -6.75 -7.62 12.14
C GLU A 77 -5.45 -8.16 11.52
N GLY A 78 -5.11 -7.73 10.31
CA GLY A 78 -3.84 -8.06 9.65
C GLY A 78 -2.61 -7.56 10.42
N LEU A 79 -2.68 -6.36 11.03
CA LEU A 79 -1.61 -5.84 11.90
C LEU A 79 -1.50 -6.64 13.20
N GLU A 80 -2.61 -7.03 13.80
CA GLU A 80 -2.65 -7.74 15.09
C GLU A 80 -2.20 -9.20 14.96
N SER A 81 -2.64 -9.87 13.90
CA SER A 81 -2.26 -11.25 13.54
C SER A 81 -0.82 -11.37 13.04
N GLY A 82 -0.22 -10.27 12.58
CA GLY A 82 1.13 -10.23 12.02
C GLY A 82 1.20 -10.48 10.51
N ASP A 83 0.06 -10.62 9.83
CA ASP A 83 -0.03 -10.70 8.37
C ASP A 83 0.47 -9.41 7.69
N ILE A 84 0.27 -8.26 8.34
CA ILE A 84 0.84 -6.97 7.97
C ILE A 84 2.00 -6.66 8.92
N GLY A 85 3.20 -7.14 8.58
CA GLY A 85 4.38 -6.99 9.44
C GLY A 85 5.71 -6.95 8.72
N LEU A 86 6.75 -6.56 9.46
CA LEU A 86 8.16 -6.57 9.03
C LEU A 86 8.71 -8.02 9.02
N VAL A 87 8.10 -8.92 8.25
CA VAL A 87 8.52 -10.32 8.25
C VAL A 87 9.63 -10.54 7.21
N ARG A 88 10.90 -10.68 7.68
CA ARG A 88 12.05 -11.18 6.90
C ARG A 88 11.90 -12.68 6.64
N GLY A 89 11.49 -13.10 5.42
CA GLY A 89 11.16 -14.51 5.08
C GLY A 89 10.00 -15.04 5.95
N THR A 90 8.95 -15.72 5.53
CA THR A 90 8.55 -16.55 4.41
C THR A 90 7.04 -16.75 4.61
N SER A 91 6.31 -16.98 3.54
CA SER A 91 5.04 -17.72 3.53
C SER A 91 3.82 -17.11 4.24
N LYS A 92 3.10 -16.31 3.45
CA LYS A 92 1.65 -16.03 3.41
C LYS A 92 1.38 -14.52 3.49
N GLY A 93 0.80 -13.96 2.43
CA GLY A 93 0.27 -12.60 2.42
C GLY A 93 1.25 -11.44 2.50
N LYS A 94 2.51 -11.59 2.03
CA LYS A 94 3.45 -10.46 2.06
C LYS A 94 3.02 -9.39 1.08
N ILE A 95 2.61 -8.24 1.62
CA ILE A 95 2.54 -7.02 0.84
C ILE A 95 3.97 -6.66 0.40
N PHE A 96 4.36 -7.09 -0.80
CA PHE A 96 5.69 -6.83 -1.35
C PHE A 96 5.92 -5.31 -1.46
N GLY A 97 6.96 -4.81 -0.80
CA GLY A 97 7.39 -3.42 -0.92
C GLY A 97 6.86 -2.45 0.14
N ILE A 98 6.16 -2.92 1.17
CA ILE A 98 5.86 -2.10 2.35
C ILE A 98 7.07 -2.14 3.29
N GLY A 99 7.94 -1.14 3.17
CA GLY A 99 9.06 -0.95 4.09
C GLY A 99 8.59 -0.59 5.51
N ARG A 100 9.54 -0.56 6.45
CA ARG A 100 9.31 -0.18 7.87
C ARG A 100 8.47 1.08 8.04
N HIS A 101 8.74 2.10 7.22
CA HIS A 101 7.99 3.36 7.24
C HIS A 101 6.52 3.18 6.87
N ALA A 102 6.22 2.37 5.85
CA ALA A 102 4.85 2.14 5.44
C ALA A 102 4.06 1.33 6.49
N ILE A 103 4.69 0.40 7.22
CA ILE A 103 4.05 -0.27 8.36
C ILE A 103 3.77 0.70 9.50
N ALA A 104 4.71 1.62 9.78
CA ALA A 104 4.48 2.66 10.78
C ALA A 104 3.32 3.58 10.38
N ASP A 105 3.27 4.01 9.11
CA ASP A 105 2.19 4.83 8.58
C ASP A 105 0.83 4.11 8.65
N ILE A 106 0.78 2.82 8.29
CA ILE A 106 -0.44 2.01 8.43
C ILE A 106 -0.85 1.90 9.90
N SER A 107 0.09 1.66 10.81
CA SER A 107 -0.20 1.55 12.24
C SER A 107 -0.77 2.86 12.80
N ILE A 108 -0.17 4.00 12.44
CA ILE A 108 -0.64 5.33 12.82
C ILE A 108 -2.05 5.60 12.27
N TRP A 109 -2.26 5.34 10.98
CA TRP A 109 -3.55 5.50 10.32
C TRP A 109 -4.64 4.59 10.90
N ALA A 110 -4.26 3.36 11.26
CA ALA A 110 -5.14 2.38 11.89
C ALA A 110 -5.43 2.70 13.36
N GLY A 111 -4.67 3.61 13.99
CA GLY A 111 -4.80 3.95 15.41
C GLY A 111 -4.22 2.88 16.34
N VAL A 112 -3.40 1.98 15.81
CA VAL A 112 -2.83 0.84 16.54
C VAL A 112 -1.39 1.16 16.95
N SER A 113 -0.96 0.65 18.11
CA SER A 113 0.43 0.79 18.55
C SER A 113 1.37 0.20 17.50
N THR A 114 2.41 0.93 17.11
CA THR A 114 3.39 0.42 16.15
C THR A 114 4.04 -0.87 16.69
N PRO A 115 4.45 -1.81 15.82
CA PRO A 115 5.06 -3.06 16.25
C PRO A 115 6.25 -2.84 17.21
N GLU A 116 7.00 -1.76 17.00
CA GLU A 116 8.10 -1.34 17.87
C GLU A 116 7.63 -0.94 19.26
N LYS A 117 6.57 -0.13 19.38
CA LYS A 117 6.01 0.27 20.67
C LYS A 117 5.41 -0.93 21.41
N LYS A 118 4.74 -1.84 20.71
CA LYS A 118 4.21 -3.07 21.28
C LYS A 118 5.33 -3.96 21.83
N ALA A 119 6.37 -4.22 21.03
CA ALA A 119 7.53 -5.00 21.45
C ALA A 119 8.26 -4.38 22.66
N ILE A 120 8.38 -3.05 22.69
CA ILE A 120 8.96 -2.33 23.84
C ILE A 120 8.08 -2.52 25.09
N ASN A 121 6.76 -2.38 24.97
CA ASN A 121 5.84 -2.57 26.10
C ASN A 121 5.85 -4.01 26.61
N ASP A 122 5.85 -5.00 25.72
CA ASP A 122 5.92 -6.42 26.09
C ASP A 122 7.24 -6.73 26.81
N ALA A 123 8.36 -6.19 26.32
CA ALA A 123 9.65 -6.29 26.99
C ALA A 123 9.67 -5.58 28.36
N ILE A 124 9.03 -4.41 28.46
CA ILE A 124 8.88 -3.68 29.74
C ILE A 124 8.10 -4.52 30.75
N ILE A 125 6.99 -5.13 30.34
CA ILE A 125 6.16 -5.99 31.20
C ILE A 125 6.97 -7.21 31.66
N LEU A 126 7.68 -7.87 30.75
CA LEU A 126 8.51 -9.04 31.05
C LEU A 126 9.64 -8.70 32.04
N LEU A 127 10.33 -7.58 31.82
CA LEU A 127 11.41 -7.15 32.71
C LEU A 127 10.88 -6.77 34.10
N LYS A 128 9.74 -6.07 34.18
CA LYS A 128 9.08 -5.77 35.46
C LYS A 128 8.65 -7.05 36.20
N SER A 129 8.14 -8.06 35.50
CA SER A 129 7.75 -9.34 36.11
C SER A 129 8.94 -10.12 36.69
N HIS A 130 10.16 -9.86 36.21
CA HIS A 130 11.41 -10.44 36.72
C HIS A 130 12.13 -9.52 37.73
N GLY A 131 11.46 -8.48 38.23
CA GLY A 131 11.99 -7.61 39.29
C GLY A 131 12.93 -6.50 38.82
N TYR A 132 13.05 -6.27 37.50
CA TYR A 132 13.83 -5.15 36.99
C TYR A 132 13.06 -3.84 37.10
N SER A 133 13.71 -2.81 37.66
CA SER A 133 13.20 -1.44 37.67
C SER A 133 13.62 -0.71 36.38
N ILE A 134 12.64 -0.31 35.58
CA ILE A 134 12.87 0.38 34.30
C ILE A 134 12.65 1.88 34.52
N LYS A 135 13.69 2.68 34.29
CA LYS A 135 13.56 4.14 34.18
C LYS A 135 13.00 4.46 32.79
N GLU A 136 11.88 5.17 32.74
CA GLU A 136 11.41 5.74 31.47
C GLU A 136 12.48 6.72 30.97
N PRO A 137 12.80 6.72 29.66
CA PRO A 137 13.77 7.66 29.13
C PRO A 137 13.23 9.08 29.33
N ASP A 138 14.01 9.91 30.02
CA ASP A 138 13.73 11.33 30.17
C ASP A 138 13.42 11.92 28.78
N ASN A 139 12.25 12.54 28.69
CA ASN A 139 11.72 13.13 27.48
C ASN A 139 12.75 14.15 26.94
N VAL A 140 13.50 13.78 25.91
CA VAL A 140 14.53 14.64 25.31
C VAL A 140 13.84 15.93 24.86
N PRO A 141 14.32 17.12 25.29
CA PRO A 141 13.67 18.37 24.95
C PRO A 141 13.57 18.51 23.43
N LYS A 142 12.34 18.71 22.95
CA LYS A 142 12.05 19.05 21.55
C LYS A 142 12.95 20.23 21.18
N LYS A 143 13.92 20.03 20.28
CA LYS A 143 14.66 21.14 19.67
C LYS A 143 13.62 22.11 19.08
N ALA A 144 13.67 23.35 19.54
CA ALA A 144 12.87 24.44 18.99
C ALA A 144 13.19 24.60 17.48
N PRO A 145 12.19 24.93 16.65
CA PRO A 145 12.46 25.27 15.25
C PRO A 145 13.30 26.55 15.19
N ILE A 146 14.35 26.52 14.38
CA ILE A 146 15.12 27.71 13.94
C ILE A 146 14.31 28.38 12.84
#